data_AF-A0A8D2L6V3-F1
#
_entry.id   AF-A0A8D2L6V3-F1
#
_cell.length_a   1.000
_cell.length_b   1.000
_cell.length_c   1.000
_cell.angle_alpha   90.00
_cell.angle_beta   90.00
_cell.angle_gamma   90.00
#
_symmetry.space_group_name_H-M   'P 1'
#
loop_
_entity.id
_entity.type
_entity.pdbx_description
1 polymer ?
#
loop_
_entity_poly.entity_id
_entity_poly.type
_entity_poly.pdbx_seq_one_letter_code
_entity_poly.pdbx_strand_id
1 'polypeptide(L)'
;MEEMGSLSSQLMLLCAGFSLLYMLMKTIQFYYRRRALLKAFEKFPGPPSHWLYGNVHQITSHREELDIMLNWAEQFPYGFPRWFGGFITSLVVTHPDYAKTVFCRGGKCIPLRINY
;
A
#
# COMPACT_ATOMS: atom_id res chain seq x y z
N MET A 1 37.67 -37.08 -6.35
CA MET A 1 36.22 -36.99 -6.68
C MET A 1 35.40 -36.62 -5.44
N GLU A 2 35.76 -37.08 -4.23
CA GLU A 2 35.09 -36.73 -2.96
C GLU A 2 35.24 -35.24 -2.54
N GLU A 3 36.40 -34.62 -2.75
CA GLU A 3 36.60 -33.20 -2.35
C GLU A 3 35.71 -32.21 -3.11
N MET A 4 35.39 -32.49 -4.38
CA MET A 4 34.46 -31.65 -5.16
C MET A 4 33.03 -31.72 -4.64
N GLY A 5 32.59 -32.89 -4.16
CA GLY A 5 31.26 -33.05 -3.55
C GLY A 5 31.15 -32.30 -2.22
N SER A 6 32.21 -32.34 -1.41
CA SER A 6 32.30 -31.61 -0.14
C SER A 6 32.21 -30.09 -0.35
N LEU A 7 33.02 -29.52 -1.25
CA LEU A 7 32.98 -28.08 -1.55
C LEU A 7 31.62 -27.64 -2.10
N SER A 8 31.02 -28.42 -3.00
CA SER A 8 29.69 -28.12 -3.55
C SER A 8 28.62 -28.08 -2.46
N SER A 9 28.63 -29.02 -1.51
CA SER A 9 27.66 -29.04 -0.41
C SER A 9 27.83 -27.85 0.54
N GLN A 10 29.07 -27.44 0.84
CA GLN A 10 29.37 -26.27 1.65
C GLN A 10 28.85 -24.98 1.01
N LEU A 11 29.05 -24.81 -0.30
CA LEU A 11 28.55 -23.64 -1.02
C LEU A 11 27.02 -23.58 -1.03
N MET A 12 26.33 -24.72 -1.21
CA MET A 12 24.87 -24.79 -1.19
C MET A 12 24.32 -24.41 0.20
N LEU A 13 24.95 -24.89 1.28
CA LEU A 13 24.58 -24.52 2.64
C LEU A 13 24.75 -23.03 2.91
N LEU A 14 25.85 -22.44 2.46
CA LEU A 14 26.09 -20.99 2.57
C LEU A 14 25.04 -20.19 1.79
N CYS A 15 24.79 -20.54 0.53
CA CYS A 15 23.77 -19.90 -0.30
C CYS A 15 22.38 -19.99 0.31
N ALA A 16 22.01 -21.15 0.85
CA ALA A 16 20.73 -21.35 1.55
C ALA A 16 20.67 -20.48 2.82
N GLY A 17 21.75 -20.43 3.60
CA GLY A 17 21.85 -19.58 4.79
C GLY A 17 21.71 -18.09 4.48
N PHE A 18 22.45 -17.59 3.49
CA PHE A 18 22.35 -16.19 3.06
C PHE A 18 20.96 -15.86 2.50
N SER A 19 20.36 -16.76 1.73
CA SER A 19 19.00 -16.60 1.21
C SER A 19 17.98 -16.52 2.34
N LEU A 20 18.07 -17.40 3.33
CA LEU A 20 17.21 -17.38 4.51
C LEU A 20 17.36 -16.06 5.28
N LEU A 21 18.58 -15.62 5.51
CA LEU A 21 18.88 -14.39 6.24
C LEU A 21 18.37 -13.15 5.49
N TYR A 22 18.52 -13.11 4.17
CA TYR A 22 17.97 -12.06 3.33
C TYR A 22 16.44 -12.01 3.37
N MET A 23 15.78 -13.17 3.29
CA MET A 23 14.32 -13.26 3.40
C MET A 23 13.84 -12.76 4.76
N LEU A 24 14.50 -13.13 5.86
CA LEU A 24 14.19 -12.64 7.21
C LEU A 24 14.34 -11.11 7.32
N MET A 25 15.42 -10.54 6.79
CA MET A 25 15.58 -9.09 6.78
C MET A 25 14.46 -8.40 5.99
N LYS A 26 14.09 -8.93 4.82
CA LYS A 26 12.99 -8.41 4.02
C LYS A 26 11.67 -8.48 4.76
N THR A 27 11.32 -9.61 5.39
CA THR A 27 10.04 -9.74 6.12
C THR A 27 9.95 -8.73 7.26
N ILE A 28 11.04 -8.51 8.00
CA ILE A 28 11.11 -7.49 9.05
C ILE A 28 10.90 -6.08 8.47
N GLN A 29 11.56 -5.74 7.36
CA GLN A 29 11.36 -4.45 6.69
C GLN A 29 9.90 -4.26 6.23
N PHE A 30 9.30 -5.28 5.63
CA PHE A 30 7.90 -5.26 5.22
C PHE A 30 6.96 -5.08 6.41
N TYR A 31 7.23 -5.73 7.54
CA TYR A 31 6.46 -5.59 8.77
C TYR A 31 6.49 -4.15 9.29
N TYR A 32 7.67 -3.55 9.44
CA TYR A 32 7.79 -2.17 9.91
C TYR A 32 7.16 -1.17 8.94
N ARG A 33 7.33 -1.35 7.63
CA ARG A 33 6.70 -0.52 6.62
C ARG A 33 5.18 -0.58 6.72
N ARG A 34 4.60 -1.78 6.85
CA ARG A 34 3.15 -1.96 7.02
C ARG A 34 2.65 -1.26 8.29
N ARG A 35 3.37 -1.38 9.40
CA ARG A 35 3.01 -0.71 10.66
C ARG A 35 3.09 0.81 10.55
N ALA A 36 4.10 1.34 9.85
CA ALA A 36 4.23 2.77 9.59
C ALA A 36 3.08 3.29 8.72
N LEU A 37 2.69 2.54 7.67
CA LEU A 37 1.53 2.87 6.84
C LEU A 37 0.25 2.88 7.68
N LEU A 38 -0.04 1.82 8.45
CA LEU A 38 -1.23 1.77 9.30
C LEU A 38 -1.32 2.97 10.25
N LYS A 39 -0.21 3.37 10.88
CA LYS A 39 -0.14 4.58 11.72
C LYS A 39 -0.37 5.86 10.94
N ALA A 40 0.18 5.98 9.73
CA ALA A 40 -0.01 7.17 8.89
C ALA A 40 -1.48 7.36 8.48
N PHE A 41 -2.21 6.26 8.29
CA PHE A 41 -3.61 6.24 7.87
C PHE A 41 -4.61 6.14 9.03
N GLU A 42 -4.16 6.00 10.28
CA GLU A 42 -5.00 5.82 11.46
C GLU A 42 -6.03 6.95 11.67
N LYS A 43 -5.70 8.16 11.24
CA LYS A 43 -6.58 9.34 11.36
C LYS A 43 -7.65 9.43 10.27
N PHE A 44 -7.56 8.63 9.22
CA PHE A 44 -8.51 8.65 8.12
C PHE A 44 -9.53 7.52 8.29
N PRO A 45 -10.83 7.83 8.37
CA PRO A 45 -11.85 6.79 8.30
C PRO A 45 -11.79 6.13 6.92
N GLY A 46 -12.12 4.86 6.84
CA GLY A 46 -12.04 4.14 5.57
C GLY A 46 -12.84 2.84 5.55
N PRO A 47 -13.07 2.30 4.34
CA PRO A 47 -13.81 1.06 4.17
C PRO A 47 -13.06 -0.11 4.83
N PRO A 48 -13.79 -1.12 5.35
CA PRO A 48 -13.18 -2.29 5.96
C PRO A 48 -12.24 -2.97 4.96
N SER A 49 -11.02 -3.22 5.38
CA SER A 49 -9.95 -3.73 4.52
C SER A 49 -9.50 -5.10 5.02
N HIS A 50 -9.43 -6.09 4.13
CA HIS A 50 -8.92 -7.40 4.48
C HIS A 50 -7.40 -7.33 4.72
N TRP A 51 -6.90 -7.98 5.77
CA TRP A 51 -5.48 -7.87 6.16
C TRP A 51 -4.49 -8.27 5.05
N LEU A 52 -4.90 -9.19 4.16
CA LEU A 52 -4.10 -9.71 3.03
C LEU A 52 -4.49 -9.09 1.67
N TYR A 53 -5.78 -8.97 1.38
CA TYR A 53 -6.30 -8.59 0.06
C TYR A 53 -6.68 -7.11 -0.05
N GLY A 54 -6.63 -6.38 1.06
CA GLY A 54 -7.02 -4.98 1.10
C GLY A 54 -8.50 -4.80 0.78
N ASN A 55 -8.80 -3.75 0.02
CA ASN A 55 -10.14 -3.45 -0.50
C ASN A 55 -10.41 -4.06 -1.88
N VAL A 56 -9.43 -4.77 -2.47
CA VAL A 56 -9.56 -5.33 -3.83
C VAL A 56 -10.73 -6.31 -3.92
N HIS A 57 -11.02 -7.06 -2.85
CA HIS A 57 -12.15 -8.00 -2.83
C HIS A 57 -13.51 -7.30 -2.99
N GLN A 58 -13.62 -6.02 -2.62
CA GLN A 58 -14.86 -5.26 -2.70
C GLN A 58 -15.13 -4.78 -4.14
N ILE A 59 -14.09 -4.81 -4.99
CA ILE A 59 -14.13 -4.32 -6.36
C ILE A 59 -14.16 -5.55 -7.28
N THR A 60 -15.35 -6.07 -7.53
CA THR A 60 -15.57 -7.30 -8.32
C THR A 60 -15.38 -7.06 -9.82
N SER A 61 -15.68 -5.85 -10.31
CA SER A 61 -15.57 -5.50 -11.73
C SER A 61 -15.08 -4.06 -11.93
N HIS A 62 -14.38 -3.81 -13.04
CA HIS A 62 -13.93 -2.45 -13.41
C HIS A 62 -15.09 -1.48 -13.65
N ARG A 63 -16.28 -1.99 -14.02
CA ARG A 63 -17.45 -1.12 -14.26
C ARG A 63 -18.01 -0.58 -12.96
N GLU A 64 -18.01 -1.40 -11.89
CA GLU A 64 -18.54 -1.02 -10.58
C GLU A 64 -17.50 -0.31 -9.71
N GLU A 65 -16.22 -0.36 -10.08
CA GLU A 65 -15.12 0.26 -9.33
C GLU A 65 -15.38 1.75 -9.08
N LEU A 66 -15.83 2.49 -10.11
CA LEU A 66 -16.10 3.91 -9.98
C LEU A 66 -17.29 4.19 -9.06
N ASP A 67 -18.38 3.42 -9.20
CA ASP A 67 -19.58 3.58 -8.36
C ASP A 67 -19.28 3.28 -6.89
N ILE A 68 -18.47 2.26 -6.61
CA ILE A 68 -18.01 1.94 -5.26
C ILE A 68 -17.13 3.05 -4.70
N MET A 69 -16.22 3.61 -5.50
CA MET A 69 -15.40 4.73 -5.07
C MET A 69 -16.22 5.99 -4.79
N LEU A 70 -17.24 6.27 -5.60
CA LEU A 70 -18.17 7.39 -5.38
C LEU A 70 -18.94 7.19 -4.06
N ASN A 71 -19.46 6.00 -3.82
CA ASN A 71 -20.14 5.68 -2.56
C ASN A 71 -19.20 5.84 -1.34
N TRP A 72 -17.94 5.40 -1.44
CA TRP A 72 -16.95 5.65 -0.39
C TRP A 72 -16.61 7.14 -0.25
N ALA A 73 -16.57 7.89 -1.34
CA ALA A 73 -16.32 9.32 -1.31
C ALA A 73 -17.44 10.10 -0.63
N GLU A 74 -18.69 9.68 -0.83
CA GLU A 74 -19.86 10.24 -0.11
C GLU A 74 -19.81 9.90 1.39
N GLN A 75 -19.45 8.66 1.75
CA GLN A 75 -19.33 8.24 3.15
C GLN A 75 -18.13 8.87 3.88
N PHE A 76 -17.03 9.10 3.17
CA PHE A 76 -15.77 9.63 3.72
C PHE A 76 -15.38 10.91 2.98
N PRO A 77 -16.02 12.06 3.32
CA PRO A 77 -15.95 13.29 2.52
C PRO A 77 -14.59 14.01 2.56
N TYR A 78 -13.70 13.67 3.49
CA TYR A 78 -12.35 14.24 3.58
C TYR A 78 -11.32 13.45 2.77
N GLY A 79 -11.39 12.13 2.90
CA GLY A 79 -10.51 11.19 2.23
C GLY A 79 -10.45 9.88 3.00
N PHE A 80 -10.10 8.82 2.28
CA PHE A 80 -10.06 7.46 2.81
C PHE A 80 -8.85 6.69 2.28
N PRO A 81 -8.26 5.80 3.09
CA PRO A 81 -7.22 4.91 2.61
C PRO A 81 -7.82 3.81 1.72
N ARG A 82 -7.24 3.62 0.54
CA ARG A 82 -7.51 2.50 -0.36
C ARG A 82 -6.36 1.51 -0.31
N TRP A 83 -6.63 0.29 0.14
CA TRP A 83 -5.62 -0.77 0.23
C TRP A 83 -5.64 -1.67 -0.99
N PHE A 84 -4.48 -1.80 -1.63
CA PHE A 84 -4.19 -2.79 -2.67
C PHE A 84 -3.40 -3.93 -2.03
N GLY A 85 -4.10 -4.97 -1.57
CA GLY A 85 -3.48 -6.00 -0.74
C GLY A 85 -3.09 -5.48 0.66
N GLY A 86 -2.18 -6.20 1.33
CA GLY A 86 -1.76 -5.89 2.70
C GLY A 86 -0.64 -4.85 2.86
N PHE A 87 -0.06 -4.35 1.76
CA PHE A 87 1.20 -3.58 1.80
C PHE A 87 1.23 -2.30 0.96
N ILE A 88 0.33 -2.18 -0.02
CA ILE A 88 0.22 -0.99 -0.87
C ILE A 88 -1.07 -0.29 -0.48
N THR A 89 -0.97 1.01 -0.19
CA THR A 89 -2.11 1.83 0.16
C THR A 89 -1.97 3.20 -0.47
N SER A 90 -3.09 3.80 -0.84
CA SER A 90 -3.17 5.13 -1.42
C SER A 90 -4.23 5.94 -0.69
N LEU A 91 -3.94 7.21 -0.40
CA LEU A 91 -4.94 8.12 0.13
C LEU A 91 -5.80 8.62 -1.03
N VAL A 92 -7.08 8.28 -1.04
CA VAL A 92 -8.02 8.93 -1.95
C VAL A 92 -8.52 10.18 -1.25
N VAL A 93 -8.17 11.34 -1.81
CA VAL A 93 -8.58 12.65 -1.29
C VAL A 93 -9.80 13.11 -2.05
N THR A 94 -10.91 13.28 -1.34
CA THR A 94 -12.22 13.64 -1.91
C THR A 94 -12.56 15.10 -1.68
N HIS A 95 -11.97 15.73 -0.67
CA HIS A 95 -12.22 17.15 -0.36
C HIS A 95 -11.37 18.11 -1.20
N PRO A 96 -11.96 19.14 -1.81
CA PRO A 96 -11.24 20.08 -2.68
C PRO A 96 -10.13 20.84 -1.95
N ASP A 97 -10.34 21.24 -0.68
CA ASP A 97 -9.29 21.93 0.09
C ASP A 97 -8.08 21.03 0.38
N TYR A 98 -8.30 19.74 0.67
CA TYR A 98 -7.20 18.80 0.87
C TYR A 98 -6.46 18.56 -0.44
N ALA A 99 -7.20 18.35 -1.54
CA ALA A 99 -6.61 18.20 -2.87
C ALA A 99 -5.73 19.42 -3.19
N LYS A 100 -6.22 20.64 -2.92
CA LYS A 100 -5.46 21.88 -3.09
C LYS A 100 -4.17 21.86 -2.27
N THR A 101 -4.21 21.50 -0.98
CA THR A 101 -2.97 21.43 -0.17
C THR A 101 -1.94 20.45 -0.71
N VAL A 102 -2.38 19.30 -1.23
CA VAL A 102 -1.48 18.27 -1.78
C VAL A 102 -0.91 18.71 -3.13
N PHE A 103 -1.75 19.18 -4.05
CA PHE A 103 -1.33 19.55 -5.40
C PHE A 103 -0.59 20.90 -5.46
N CYS A 104 -0.89 21.84 -4.55
CA CYS A 104 -0.27 23.16 -4.56
C CYS A 104 1.14 23.19 -3.93
N ARG A 105 1.60 22.10 -3.30
CA ARG A 105 2.98 21.98 -2.79
C ARG A 105 4.04 21.99 -3.90
N GLY A 106 3.67 21.73 -5.15
CA GLY A 106 4.55 21.75 -6.33
C GLY A 106 4.82 23.12 -6.95
N GLY A 107 4.39 24.22 -6.31
CA GLY A 107 4.80 25.59 -6.68
C GLY A 107 3.84 26.38 -7.57
N LYS A 108 2.78 25.77 -8.12
CA LYS A 108 1.70 26.49 -8.81
C LYS A 108 0.34 25.98 -8.35
N CYS A 109 -0.29 26.73 -7.47
CA CYS A 109 -1.66 26.47 -7.08
C CYS A 109 -2.60 27.03 -8.16
N ILE A 110 -3.08 26.18 -9.07
CA ILE A 110 -4.19 26.56 -9.94
C ILE A 110 -5.44 26.58 -9.04
N PRO A 111 -6.18 27.70 -8.96
CA PRO A 111 -7.46 27.71 -8.27
C PRO A 111 -8.42 26.79 -9.05
N LEU A 112 -8.62 25.58 -8.53
CA LEU A 112 -9.69 24.70 -9.00
C LEU A 112 -11.02 25.35 -8.59
N ARG A 113 -11.57 26.21 -9.45
CA ARG A 113 -12.94 26.70 -9.34
C ARG A 113 -13.85 25.55 -9.76
N ILE A 114 -14.17 24.67 -8.82
CA ILE A 114 -15.21 23.65 -9.00
C ILE A 114 -16.51 24.34 -8.61
N ASN A 115 -17.26 24.78 -9.62
CA ASN A 115 -18.64 25.21 -9.44
C ASN A 115 -19.50 23.94 -9.36
N TYR A 116 -20.34 23.84 -8.33
CA TYR A 116 -21.37 22.79 -8.19
C TYR A 116 -22.62 23.18 -8.96
#